data_AF-A0A522DYE5-F1
#
_entry.id   AF-A0A522DYE5-F1
#
_cell.length_a   1.000
_cell.length_b   1.000
_cell.length_c   1.000
_cell.angle_alpha   90.00
_cell.angle_beta   90.00
_cell.angle_gamma   90.00
#
_symmetry.space_group_name_H-M   'P 1'
#
loop_
_entity.id
_entity.type
_entity.pdbx_description
1 polymer ?
#
loop_
_entity_poly.entity_id
_entity_poly.type
_entity_poly.pdbx_seq_one_letter_code
_entity_poly.pdbx_strand_id
1 'polypeptide(L)'
;MSNFPIDLGAYQRITLDPSVATLTDAQRDALKANIQLCRDAIVFFTATGAARGVGGHTGGPYDTVPEVMIMDALFRGAAEKFVPIFFDEAGHRVATQYLMSTLNGDLPAERLVEYRAAHSHLPGHPELGFTPGVKFSSGRLGHMWPYVNGVAMANPSKIAFCLGSDGSQQEGNDAEAARLAVAQRLNVKLIIDDNNVTIAGHPSHYLVGCSTAKTLEGHGLVVLEGNGEDIDDLYARICTAINTAGPVALINHRPMCPGIVGLEGSTHGHDVISVKLAVEYLEARGQQAAADHLKGIVAPKNEYQFLGSSDKWDANRNVFGDACVAVLSRMSEAERVEKVRVIDSD
;
A
#
# COMPACT_ATOMS: atom_id res chain seq x y z
N MET A 1 -17.87 15.93 19.07
CA MET A 1 -18.01 15.97 17.60
C MET A 1 -16.64 15.61 17.06
N SER A 2 -16.53 14.52 16.31
CA SER A 2 -15.23 13.95 15.89
C SER A 2 -14.46 14.95 15.01
N ASN A 3 -13.22 15.23 15.37
CA ASN A 3 -12.31 16.17 14.68
C ASN A 3 -11.79 15.68 13.31
N PHE A 4 -12.34 14.58 12.77
CA PHE A 4 -11.95 14.06 11.46
C PHE A 4 -12.93 14.58 10.39
N PRO A 5 -12.47 15.34 9.39
CA PRO A 5 -13.34 16.07 8.46
C PRO A 5 -13.97 15.22 7.35
N ILE A 6 -13.50 13.99 7.13
CA ILE A 6 -14.09 13.04 6.18
C ILE A 6 -15.12 12.19 6.94
N ASP A 7 -16.36 12.11 6.45
CA ASP A 7 -17.44 11.35 7.10
C ASP A 7 -17.28 9.84 6.91
N LEU A 8 -16.46 9.22 7.76
CA LEU A 8 -16.30 7.76 7.80
C LEU A 8 -17.60 7.02 8.18
N GLY A 9 -18.60 7.72 8.73
CA GLY A 9 -19.92 7.17 9.02
C GLY A 9 -20.72 6.82 7.76
N ALA A 10 -20.36 7.40 6.60
CA ALA A 10 -20.94 7.07 5.30
C ALA A 10 -20.50 5.69 4.76
N TYR A 11 -19.59 5.00 5.45
CA TYR A 11 -19.10 3.68 5.04
C TYR A 11 -20.23 2.64 5.03
N GLN A 12 -20.47 2.02 3.87
CA GLN A 12 -21.54 1.04 3.67
C GLN A 12 -21.05 -0.38 4.00
N ARG A 13 -21.58 -0.98 5.07
CA ARG A 13 -21.23 -2.33 5.54
C ARG A 13 -21.91 -3.44 4.72
N ILE A 14 -21.62 -3.50 3.42
CA ILE A 14 -22.14 -4.56 2.55
C ILE A 14 -21.44 -5.90 2.79
N THR A 15 -22.08 -6.98 2.33
CA THR A 15 -21.54 -8.36 2.32
C THR A 15 -21.43 -8.87 0.89
N LEU A 16 -20.40 -9.66 0.61
CA LEU A 16 -20.21 -10.36 -0.66
C LEU A 16 -20.13 -11.87 -0.43
N ASP A 17 -20.60 -12.65 -1.40
CA ASP A 17 -20.54 -14.11 -1.39
C ASP A 17 -19.56 -14.59 -2.47
N PRO A 18 -18.43 -15.21 -2.11
CA PRO A 18 -17.44 -15.65 -3.08
C PRO A 18 -17.92 -16.77 -4.01
N SER A 19 -19.10 -17.37 -3.78
CA SER A 19 -19.72 -18.32 -4.72
C SER A 19 -20.46 -17.64 -5.87
N VAL A 20 -20.71 -16.32 -5.76
CA VAL A 20 -21.39 -15.51 -6.77
C VAL A 20 -20.40 -14.50 -7.34
N ALA A 21 -19.83 -14.80 -8.50
CA ALA A 21 -18.75 -14.03 -9.13
C ALA A 21 -19.21 -12.71 -9.82
N THR A 22 -20.48 -12.32 -9.64
CA THR A 22 -21.05 -11.11 -10.24
C THR A 22 -21.61 -10.20 -9.18
N LEU A 23 -21.33 -8.90 -9.27
CA LEU A 23 -21.92 -7.90 -8.39
C LEU A 23 -23.33 -7.52 -8.86
N THR A 24 -24.25 -7.38 -7.92
CA THR A 24 -25.49 -6.63 -8.15
C THR A 24 -25.18 -5.13 -8.28
N ASP A 25 -26.07 -4.36 -8.91
CA ASP A 25 -25.90 -2.91 -9.04
C ASP A 25 -25.76 -2.21 -7.67
N ALA A 26 -26.55 -2.64 -6.67
CA ALA A 26 -26.45 -2.10 -5.32
C ALA A 26 -25.08 -2.38 -4.66
N GLN A 27 -24.53 -3.60 -4.83
CA GLN A 27 -23.20 -3.93 -4.31
C GLN A 27 -22.10 -3.14 -5.02
N ARG A 28 -22.21 -2.99 -6.34
CA ARG A 28 -21.30 -2.19 -7.16
C ARG A 28 -21.26 -0.73 -6.72
N ASP A 29 -22.43 -0.11 -6.57
CA ASP A 29 -22.53 1.29 -6.18
C ASP A 29 -21.99 1.51 -4.76
N ALA A 30 -22.29 0.59 -3.84
CA ALA A 30 -21.74 0.61 -2.49
C ALA A 30 -20.21 0.44 -2.46
N LEU A 31 -19.64 -0.48 -3.25
CA LEU A 31 -18.19 -0.63 -3.38
C LEU A 31 -17.55 0.66 -3.91
N LYS A 32 -18.09 1.24 -4.99
CA LYS A 32 -17.59 2.50 -5.55
C LYS A 32 -17.62 3.64 -4.51
N ALA A 33 -18.71 3.76 -3.77
CA ALA A 33 -18.83 4.75 -2.70
C ALA A 33 -17.81 4.54 -1.58
N ASN A 34 -17.64 3.30 -1.12
CA ASN A 34 -16.66 2.95 -0.09
C ASN A 34 -15.22 3.18 -0.57
N ILE A 35 -14.90 2.80 -1.81
CA ILE A 35 -13.58 3.02 -2.41
C ILE A 35 -13.25 4.50 -2.43
N GLN A 36 -14.19 5.34 -2.90
CA GLN A 36 -13.95 6.78 -2.93
C GLN A 36 -13.81 7.38 -1.53
N LEU A 37 -14.66 6.99 -0.58
CA LEU A 37 -14.57 7.43 0.82
C LEU A 37 -13.21 7.07 1.44
N CYS A 38 -12.75 5.84 1.23
CA CYS A 38 -11.48 5.38 1.78
C CYS A 38 -10.28 6.07 1.12
N ARG A 39 -10.34 6.30 -0.21
CA ARG A 39 -9.34 7.08 -0.94
C ARG A 39 -9.27 8.53 -0.45
N ASP A 40 -10.41 9.19 -0.24
CA ASP A 40 -10.48 10.55 0.33
C ASP A 40 -9.86 10.60 1.72
N ALA A 41 -10.20 9.63 2.58
CA ALA A 41 -9.66 9.54 3.92
C ALA A 41 -8.13 9.34 3.89
N ILE A 42 -7.62 8.39 3.10
CA ILE A 42 -6.18 8.11 2.95
C ILE A 42 -5.43 9.36 2.47
N VAL A 43 -5.89 10.00 1.39
CA VAL A 43 -5.27 11.23 0.89
C VAL A 43 -5.23 12.28 1.98
N PHE A 44 -6.36 12.55 2.64
CA PHE A 44 -6.42 13.54 3.70
C PHE A 44 -5.47 13.24 4.86
N PHE A 45 -5.59 12.09 5.52
CA PHE A 45 -4.84 11.86 6.75
C PHE A 45 -3.35 11.65 6.50
N THR A 46 -2.97 11.05 5.37
CA THR A 46 -1.53 10.93 5.03
C THR A 46 -0.93 12.31 4.73
N ALA A 47 -1.66 13.20 4.06
CA ALA A 47 -1.23 14.58 3.80
C ALA A 47 -1.04 15.42 5.08
N THR A 48 -1.70 15.07 6.20
CA THR A 48 -1.40 15.72 7.51
C THR A 48 0.03 15.45 7.96
N GLY A 49 0.59 14.28 7.60
CA GLY A 49 2.00 13.96 7.81
C GLY A 49 2.91 14.94 7.06
N ALA A 50 2.69 15.08 5.75
CA ALA A 50 3.42 16.03 4.91
C ALA A 50 3.30 17.48 5.42
N ALA A 51 2.10 17.90 5.83
CA ALA A 51 1.85 19.25 6.35
C ALA A 51 2.61 19.53 7.66
N ARG A 52 2.86 18.51 8.48
CA ARG A 52 3.70 18.61 9.69
C ARG A 52 5.20 18.40 9.41
N GLY A 53 5.59 18.12 8.18
CA GLY A 53 6.97 17.85 7.81
C GLY A 53 7.46 16.44 8.19
N VAL A 54 6.56 15.48 8.39
CA VAL A 54 6.91 14.05 8.49
C VAL A 54 6.63 13.35 7.16
N GLY A 55 7.48 12.39 6.79
CA GLY A 55 7.28 11.57 5.59
C GLY A 55 6.16 10.54 5.74
N GLY A 56 5.92 9.74 4.71
CA GLY A 56 4.91 8.69 4.67
C GLY A 56 4.71 8.19 3.25
N HIS A 57 3.65 7.40 3.02
CA HIS A 57 3.29 6.86 1.70
C HIS A 57 1.78 7.00 1.51
N THR A 58 1.36 7.58 0.38
CA THR A 58 -0.06 7.75 0.05
C THR A 58 -0.49 6.82 -1.08
N GLY A 59 0.34 6.66 -2.12
CA GLY A 59 -0.06 5.93 -3.33
C GLY A 59 -0.36 4.46 -3.11
N GLY A 60 0.55 3.68 -2.53
CA GLY A 60 0.31 2.25 -2.29
C GLY A 60 -0.98 1.92 -1.52
N PRO A 61 -1.26 2.59 -0.37
CA PRO A 61 -2.56 2.46 0.31
C PRO A 61 -3.76 2.89 -0.55
N TYR A 62 -3.61 3.96 -1.33
CA TYR A 62 -4.66 4.51 -2.19
C TYR A 62 -5.00 3.57 -3.36
N ASP A 63 -3.99 2.95 -3.94
CA ASP A 63 -4.08 2.03 -5.06
C ASP A 63 -4.89 0.81 -4.66
N THR A 64 -4.50 0.14 -3.57
CA THR A 64 -5.09 -1.13 -3.09
C THR A 64 -6.49 -1.02 -2.46
N VAL A 65 -7.08 0.17 -2.39
CA VAL A 65 -8.42 0.36 -1.80
C VAL A 65 -9.49 -0.57 -2.42
N PRO A 66 -9.60 -0.74 -3.75
CA PRO A 66 -10.57 -1.65 -4.36
C PRO A 66 -10.51 -3.07 -3.77
N GLU A 67 -9.32 -3.64 -3.66
CA GLU A 67 -9.11 -4.98 -3.10
C GLU A 67 -9.46 -5.03 -1.63
N VAL A 68 -9.01 -4.06 -0.84
CA VAL A 68 -9.31 -4.00 0.60
C VAL A 68 -10.81 -3.92 0.83
N MET A 69 -11.55 -3.13 0.05
CA MET A 69 -13.01 -3.01 0.17
C MET A 69 -13.75 -4.30 -0.20
N ILE A 70 -13.31 -4.98 -1.26
CA ILE A 70 -13.86 -6.29 -1.65
C ILE A 70 -13.57 -7.34 -0.56
N MET A 71 -12.32 -7.42 -0.09
CA MET A 71 -11.90 -8.33 0.97
C MET A 71 -12.68 -8.10 2.26
N ASP A 72 -12.88 -6.84 2.66
CA ASP A 72 -13.61 -6.48 3.86
C ASP A 72 -15.10 -6.89 3.79
N ALA A 73 -15.73 -6.73 2.62
CA ALA A 73 -17.09 -7.21 2.39
C ALA A 73 -17.20 -8.74 2.35
N LEU A 74 -16.17 -9.44 1.85
CA LEU A 74 -16.06 -10.90 1.89
C LEU A 74 -15.84 -11.43 3.31
N PHE A 75 -14.99 -10.78 4.10
CA PHE A 75 -14.76 -11.12 5.51
C PHE A 75 -16.04 -11.00 6.34
N ARG A 76 -16.93 -10.07 6.01
CA ARG A 76 -18.27 -10.00 6.61
C ARG A 76 -19.22 -11.07 6.08
N GLY A 77 -19.23 -11.30 4.77
CA GLY A 77 -20.20 -12.18 4.10
C GLY A 77 -19.96 -13.68 4.29
N ALA A 78 -18.70 -14.09 4.49
CA ALA A 78 -18.30 -15.49 4.65
C ALA A 78 -17.11 -15.62 5.62
N ALA A 79 -17.26 -15.07 6.84
CA ALA A 79 -16.21 -14.97 7.85
C ALA A 79 -15.52 -16.30 8.19
N GLU A 80 -16.24 -17.41 8.11
CA GLU A 80 -15.74 -18.75 8.40
C GLU A 80 -14.67 -19.21 7.41
N LYS A 81 -14.68 -18.68 6.17
CA LYS A 81 -13.73 -19.06 5.11
C LYS A 81 -12.37 -18.40 5.25
N PHE A 82 -12.25 -17.31 6.01
CA PHE A 82 -11.07 -16.46 5.97
C PHE A 82 -10.34 -16.39 7.31
N VAL A 83 -9.04 -16.15 7.23
CA VAL A 83 -8.29 -15.45 8.26
C VAL A 83 -8.56 -13.96 8.03
N PRO A 84 -9.34 -13.27 8.90
CA PRO A 84 -9.86 -11.93 8.61
C PRO A 84 -8.80 -10.85 8.91
N ILE A 85 -7.66 -10.93 8.25
CA ILE A 85 -6.53 -10.00 8.40
C ILE A 85 -6.07 -9.59 7.00
N PHE A 86 -5.91 -8.27 6.81
CA PHE A 86 -5.35 -7.68 5.60
C PHE A 86 -3.82 -7.70 5.71
N PHE A 87 -3.19 -8.88 5.66
CA PHE A 87 -1.74 -8.97 5.66
C PHE A 87 -1.19 -8.21 4.45
N ASP A 88 -0.11 -7.45 4.64
CA ASP A 88 0.45 -6.60 3.59
C ASP A 88 1.99 -6.62 3.67
N GLU A 89 2.61 -7.09 2.58
CA GLU A 89 4.06 -7.14 2.43
C GLU A 89 4.67 -5.75 2.39
N ALA A 90 3.99 -4.83 1.74
CA ALA A 90 4.38 -3.44 1.64
C ALA A 90 3.98 -2.72 2.92
N GLY A 91 4.70 -2.98 4.02
CA GLY A 91 4.39 -2.39 5.32
C GLY A 91 4.38 -0.86 5.34
N HIS A 92 5.04 -0.23 4.37
CA HIS A 92 5.02 1.22 4.19
C HIS A 92 3.60 1.74 3.85
N ARG A 93 2.71 0.85 3.39
CA ARG A 93 1.28 1.07 3.16
C ARG A 93 0.42 1.02 4.44
N VAL A 94 1.03 1.26 5.60
CA VAL A 94 0.38 1.16 6.93
C VAL A 94 -0.91 1.97 7.08
N ALA A 95 -1.09 3.03 6.28
CA ALA A 95 -2.32 3.81 6.20
C ALA A 95 -3.58 2.93 6.01
N THR A 96 -3.48 1.85 5.22
CA THR A 96 -4.57 0.86 5.08
C THR A 96 -4.96 0.25 6.43
N GLN A 97 -3.97 -0.16 7.23
CA GLN A 97 -4.20 -0.79 8.53
C GLN A 97 -4.83 0.18 9.53
N TYR A 98 -4.42 1.46 9.50
CA TYR A 98 -4.99 2.50 10.36
C TYR A 98 -6.44 2.83 9.99
N LEU A 99 -6.73 2.94 8.69
CA LEU A 99 -8.09 3.19 8.23
C LEU A 99 -9.00 2.01 8.57
N MET A 100 -8.58 0.77 8.32
CA MET A 100 -9.39 -0.41 8.67
C MET A 100 -9.56 -0.58 10.18
N SER A 101 -8.54 -0.29 10.98
CA SER A 101 -8.65 -0.22 12.45
C SER A 101 -9.68 0.82 12.89
N THR A 102 -9.69 1.98 12.23
CA THR A 102 -10.67 3.04 12.51
C THR A 102 -12.09 2.64 12.16
N LEU A 103 -12.29 2.11 10.94
CA LEU A 103 -13.59 1.64 10.49
C LEU A 103 -14.11 0.55 11.44
N ASN A 104 -13.25 -0.35 11.90
CA ASN A 104 -13.64 -1.43 12.82
C ASN A 104 -13.83 -0.99 14.29
N GLY A 105 -13.59 0.28 14.60
CA GLY A 105 -13.80 0.84 15.94
C GLY A 105 -12.66 0.59 16.93
N ASP A 106 -11.53 0.06 16.47
CA ASP A 106 -10.34 -0.17 17.30
C ASP A 106 -9.52 1.13 17.50
N LEU A 107 -9.59 2.07 16.54
CA LEU A 107 -8.88 3.35 16.55
C LEU A 107 -9.87 4.53 16.35
N PRO A 108 -9.89 5.55 17.22
CA PRO A 108 -10.73 6.72 16.98
C PRO A 108 -10.29 7.50 15.73
N ALA A 109 -11.25 7.96 14.91
CA ALA A 109 -10.95 8.60 13.62
C ALA A 109 -10.10 9.88 13.77
N GLU A 110 -10.29 10.66 14.83
CA GLU A 110 -9.48 11.84 15.12
C GLU A 110 -8.00 11.51 15.34
N ARG A 111 -7.64 10.26 15.64
CA ARG A 111 -6.23 9.84 15.76
C ARG A 111 -5.54 9.76 14.41
N LEU A 112 -6.27 9.53 13.31
CA LEU A 112 -5.66 9.41 11.98
C LEU A 112 -4.90 10.67 11.56
N VAL A 113 -5.32 11.85 12.04
CA VAL A 113 -4.58 13.09 11.77
C VAL A 113 -3.21 13.11 12.45
N GLU A 114 -2.90 12.19 13.38
CA GLU A 114 -1.58 12.00 14.01
C GLU A 114 -0.66 11.05 13.24
N TYR A 115 -0.98 10.78 11.96
CA TYR A 115 -0.17 9.92 11.09
C TYR A 115 1.33 10.25 11.16
N ARG A 116 2.11 9.26 11.61
CA ARG A 116 3.57 9.29 11.75
C ARG A 116 4.11 10.37 12.70
N ALA A 117 3.25 11.00 13.50
CA ALA A 117 3.69 11.89 14.56
C ALA A 117 4.41 11.09 15.66
N ALA A 118 5.48 11.66 16.23
CA ALA A 118 6.21 11.03 17.32
C ALA A 118 5.28 10.74 18.52
N HIS A 119 5.45 9.56 19.14
CA HIS A 119 4.66 9.12 20.30
C HIS A 119 3.13 9.02 20.07
N SER A 120 2.66 9.10 18.82
CA SER A 120 1.23 8.98 18.48
C SER A 120 0.69 7.56 18.48
N HIS A 121 1.57 6.55 18.59
CA HIS A 121 1.25 5.13 18.33
C HIS A 121 0.81 4.86 16.89
N LEU A 122 1.15 5.73 15.93
CA LEU A 122 0.96 5.55 14.50
C LEU A 122 2.32 5.60 13.77
N PRO A 123 3.19 4.58 13.96
CA PRO A 123 4.52 4.51 13.33
C PRO A 123 4.48 4.44 11.80
N GLY A 124 5.65 4.39 11.18
CA GLY A 124 5.76 4.38 9.71
C GLY A 124 5.38 3.06 9.03
N HIS A 125 5.27 1.98 9.81
CA HIS A 125 4.98 0.61 9.39
C HIS A 125 4.08 -0.03 10.45
N PRO A 126 3.27 -1.06 10.15
CA PRO A 126 2.42 -1.67 11.16
C PRO A 126 3.27 -2.35 12.24
N GLU A 127 2.88 -2.18 13.49
CA GLU A 127 3.52 -2.78 14.66
C GLU A 127 2.46 -3.47 15.54
N LEU A 128 2.54 -4.79 15.64
CA LEU A 128 1.64 -5.60 16.46
C LEU A 128 1.73 -5.19 17.92
N GLY A 129 0.57 -4.90 18.52
CA GLY A 129 0.46 -4.53 19.93
C GLY A 129 0.83 -3.07 20.25
N PHE A 130 1.32 -2.31 19.27
CA PHE A 130 1.64 -0.89 19.46
C PHE A 130 0.51 0.04 19.01
N THR A 131 -0.01 -0.17 17.80
CA THR A 131 -1.20 0.53 17.30
C THR A 131 -2.46 -0.30 17.55
N PRO A 132 -3.54 0.27 18.15
CA PRO A 132 -4.82 -0.41 18.29
C PRO A 132 -5.34 -0.98 16.96
N GLY A 133 -5.88 -2.20 16.99
CA GLY A 133 -6.45 -2.89 15.83
C GLY A 133 -5.45 -3.49 14.84
N VAL A 134 -4.18 -3.06 14.84
CA VAL A 134 -3.14 -3.66 13.99
C VAL A 134 -2.81 -5.09 14.45
N LYS A 135 -2.81 -6.05 13.51
CA LYS A 135 -2.74 -7.50 13.80
C LYS A 135 -1.42 -8.17 13.45
N PHE A 136 -0.45 -7.43 12.91
CA PHE A 136 0.86 -7.95 12.51
C PHE A 136 1.89 -6.81 12.53
N SER A 137 3.17 -7.18 12.55
CA SER A 137 4.26 -6.23 12.30
C SER A 137 4.80 -6.44 10.90
N SER A 138 5.03 -5.37 10.15
CA SER A 138 5.72 -5.45 8.86
C SER A 138 6.59 -4.22 8.58
N GLY A 139 7.16 -4.13 7.37
CA GLY A 139 7.98 -2.98 6.95
C GLY A 139 9.23 -3.36 6.17
N ARG A 140 9.74 -4.58 6.35
CA ARG A 140 10.70 -5.18 5.43
C ARG A 140 9.94 -5.89 4.30
N LEU A 141 10.18 -5.50 3.04
CA LEU A 141 9.57 -6.21 1.92
C LEU A 141 9.99 -7.70 1.90
N GLY A 142 9.14 -8.55 1.33
CA GLY A 142 9.36 -9.99 1.16
C GLY A 142 9.39 -10.86 2.43
N HIS A 143 9.19 -10.31 3.64
CA HIS A 143 9.13 -11.14 4.85
C HIS A 143 7.71 -11.60 5.20
N MET A 144 6.68 -10.94 4.67
CA MET A 144 5.29 -11.20 5.06
C MET A 144 4.73 -12.45 4.43
N TRP A 145 5.02 -12.73 3.16
CA TRP A 145 4.53 -13.97 2.54
C TRP A 145 5.03 -15.23 3.26
N PRO A 146 6.32 -15.39 3.63
CA PRO A 146 6.75 -16.47 4.52
C PRO A 146 5.95 -16.56 5.83
N TYR A 147 5.66 -15.42 6.47
CA TYR A 147 4.85 -15.37 7.69
C TYR A 147 3.40 -15.85 7.43
N VAL A 148 2.78 -15.37 6.35
CA VAL A 148 1.41 -15.74 5.95
C VAL A 148 1.32 -17.22 5.57
N ASN A 149 2.37 -17.80 4.98
CA ASN A 149 2.46 -19.25 4.77
C ASN A 149 2.37 -20.00 6.12
N GLY A 150 3.06 -19.54 7.15
CA GLY A 150 2.95 -20.10 8.51
C GLY A 150 1.53 -19.97 9.09
N VAL A 151 0.87 -18.83 8.88
CA VAL A 151 -0.54 -18.62 9.27
C VAL A 151 -1.47 -19.58 8.53
N ALA A 152 -1.28 -19.77 7.23
CA ALA A 152 -2.08 -20.69 6.41
C ALA A 152 -1.86 -22.15 6.83
N MET A 153 -0.63 -22.55 7.16
CA MET A 153 -0.34 -23.87 7.73
C MET A 153 -1.06 -24.10 9.06
N ALA A 154 -1.17 -23.08 9.90
CA ALA A 154 -1.90 -23.15 11.17
C ALA A 154 -3.43 -23.13 10.99
N ASN A 155 -3.94 -22.71 9.83
CA ASN A 155 -5.37 -22.57 9.53
C ASN A 155 -5.75 -23.26 8.21
N PRO A 156 -5.56 -24.59 8.08
CA PRO A 156 -5.64 -25.28 6.78
C PRO A 156 -7.03 -25.25 6.11
N SER A 157 -8.09 -25.00 6.88
CA SER A 157 -9.47 -24.85 6.37
C SER A 157 -9.84 -23.43 5.95
N LYS A 158 -8.95 -22.46 6.16
CA LYS A 158 -9.19 -21.04 5.89
C LYS A 158 -8.27 -20.51 4.79
N ILE A 159 -8.73 -19.46 4.15
CA ILE A 159 -7.98 -18.68 3.17
C ILE A 159 -7.25 -17.54 3.91
N ALA A 160 -5.96 -17.39 3.63
CA ALA A 160 -5.19 -16.24 4.06
C ALA A 160 -4.88 -15.35 2.84
N PHE A 161 -5.28 -14.09 2.88
CA PHE A 161 -4.91 -13.11 1.88
C PHE A 161 -3.59 -12.44 2.26
N CYS A 162 -2.74 -12.17 1.28
CA CYS A 162 -1.56 -11.34 1.43
C CYS A 162 -1.56 -10.29 0.31
N LEU A 163 -1.71 -9.02 0.67
CA LEU A 163 -1.45 -7.90 -0.23
C LEU A 163 0.06 -7.83 -0.47
N GLY A 164 0.46 -7.59 -1.71
CA GLY A 164 1.85 -7.41 -2.13
C GLY A 164 1.98 -6.35 -3.23
N SER A 165 3.19 -6.16 -3.74
CA SER A 165 3.46 -5.27 -4.88
C SER A 165 4.45 -5.88 -5.87
N ASP A 166 4.49 -5.34 -7.08
CA ASP A 166 5.57 -5.61 -8.05
C ASP A 166 6.98 -5.42 -7.45
N GLY A 167 7.16 -4.41 -6.59
CA GLY A 167 8.36 -4.19 -5.78
C GLY A 167 8.65 -5.34 -4.80
N SER A 168 7.64 -5.79 -4.03
CA SER A 168 7.84 -6.87 -3.06
C SER A 168 8.26 -8.17 -3.73
N GLN A 169 7.72 -8.47 -4.92
CA GLN A 169 8.06 -9.68 -5.68
C GLN A 169 9.49 -9.69 -6.24
N GLN A 170 10.28 -8.61 -6.06
CA GLN A 170 11.71 -8.58 -6.37
C GLN A 170 12.56 -9.18 -5.24
N GLU A 171 11.98 -9.38 -4.05
CA GLU A 171 12.67 -9.95 -2.89
C GLU A 171 12.85 -11.47 -3.02
N GLY A 172 14.07 -11.94 -2.77
CA GLY A 172 14.40 -13.38 -2.89
C GLY A 172 13.59 -14.28 -1.94
N ASN A 173 13.14 -13.74 -0.80
CA ASN A 173 12.31 -14.46 0.16
C ASN A 173 10.94 -14.84 -0.43
N ASP A 174 10.37 -14.01 -1.32
CA ASP A 174 9.07 -14.30 -1.95
C ASP A 174 9.18 -15.49 -2.89
N ALA A 175 10.32 -15.67 -3.57
CA ALA A 175 10.57 -16.87 -4.37
C ALA A 175 10.66 -18.15 -3.53
N GLU A 176 11.15 -18.06 -2.29
CA GLU A 176 11.12 -19.18 -1.33
C GLU A 176 9.70 -19.45 -0.83
N ALA A 177 8.97 -18.39 -0.47
CA ALA A 177 7.59 -18.45 -0.01
C ALA A 177 6.65 -19.05 -1.08
N ALA A 178 6.82 -18.65 -2.34
CA ALA A 178 6.11 -19.16 -3.50
C ALA A 178 6.24 -20.68 -3.61
N ARG A 179 7.48 -21.17 -3.66
CA ARG A 179 7.77 -22.61 -3.82
C ARG A 179 7.25 -23.41 -2.62
N LEU A 180 7.35 -22.88 -1.40
CA LEU A 180 6.78 -23.52 -0.22
C LEU A 180 5.25 -23.59 -0.28
N ALA A 181 4.59 -22.48 -0.63
CA ALA A 181 3.14 -22.41 -0.73
C ALA A 181 2.60 -23.42 -1.75
N VAL A 182 3.26 -23.54 -2.91
CA VAL A 182 2.93 -24.50 -3.96
C VAL A 182 3.17 -25.94 -3.47
N ALA A 183 4.36 -26.24 -2.94
CA ALA A 183 4.73 -27.58 -2.48
C ALA A 183 3.80 -28.11 -1.38
N GLN A 184 3.30 -27.22 -0.52
CA GLN A 184 2.41 -27.55 0.59
C GLN A 184 0.93 -27.32 0.26
N ARG A 185 0.60 -26.90 -0.96
CA ARG A 185 -0.76 -26.55 -1.42
C ARG A 185 -1.49 -25.60 -0.45
N LEU A 186 -0.77 -24.62 0.09
CA LEU A 186 -1.31 -23.69 1.07
C LEU A 186 -2.42 -22.83 0.47
N ASN A 187 -3.46 -22.55 1.24
CA ASN A 187 -4.59 -21.73 0.79
C ASN A 187 -4.32 -20.22 0.95
N VAL A 188 -3.22 -19.76 0.36
CA VAL A 188 -2.79 -18.35 0.36
C VAL A 188 -3.19 -17.69 -0.95
N LYS A 189 -3.78 -16.50 -0.90
CA LYS A 189 -4.11 -15.70 -2.09
C LYS A 189 -3.29 -14.43 -2.06
N LEU A 190 -2.34 -14.32 -2.97
CA LEU A 190 -1.54 -13.11 -3.13
C LEU A 190 -2.30 -12.14 -4.00
N ILE A 191 -2.41 -10.91 -3.53
CA ILE A 191 -3.11 -9.83 -4.21
C ILE A 191 -2.05 -8.76 -4.48
N ILE A 192 -1.51 -8.77 -5.68
CA ILE A 192 -0.33 -8.00 -6.08
C ILE A 192 -0.81 -6.77 -6.81
N ASP A 193 -0.45 -5.61 -6.26
CA ASP A 193 -0.57 -4.33 -6.92
C ASP A 193 0.65 -4.12 -7.83
N ASP A 194 0.45 -4.30 -9.14
CA ASP A 194 1.46 -4.06 -10.16
C ASP A 194 1.22 -2.68 -10.76
N ASN A 195 1.73 -1.67 -10.04
CA ASN A 195 1.53 -0.27 -10.39
C ASN A 195 2.71 0.35 -11.16
N ASN A 196 3.73 -0.48 -11.45
CA ASN A 196 4.96 -0.13 -12.15
C ASN A 196 5.70 1.05 -11.51
N VAL A 197 5.71 1.16 -10.18
CA VAL A 197 6.42 2.22 -9.43
C VAL A 197 7.10 1.66 -8.17
N THR A 198 8.41 1.90 -8.07
CA THR A 198 9.24 1.72 -6.87
C THR A 198 9.98 3.02 -6.53
N ILE A 199 10.78 3.02 -5.45
CA ILE A 199 11.67 4.14 -5.12
C ILE A 199 12.68 4.39 -6.26
N ALA A 200 13.16 3.32 -6.89
CA ALA A 200 14.18 3.36 -7.94
C ALA A 200 13.64 3.89 -9.28
N GLY A 201 12.32 3.86 -9.49
CA GLY A 201 11.67 4.33 -10.70
C GLY A 201 10.56 3.41 -11.18
N HIS A 202 10.48 3.22 -12.50
CA HIS A 202 9.54 2.28 -13.11
C HIS A 202 10.25 0.94 -13.35
N PRO A 203 9.83 -0.18 -12.70
CA PRO A 203 10.38 -1.51 -12.95
C PRO A 203 10.45 -1.86 -14.44
N SER A 204 9.45 -1.47 -15.23
CA SER A 204 9.45 -1.68 -16.69
C SER A 204 10.63 -1.06 -17.43
N HIS A 205 11.31 -0.06 -16.85
CA HIS A 205 12.48 0.60 -17.44
C HIS A 205 13.81 -0.01 -17.01
N TYR A 206 13.92 -0.57 -15.81
CA TYR A 206 15.19 -1.08 -15.27
C TYR A 206 15.24 -2.61 -15.09
N LEU A 207 14.09 -3.30 -15.08
CA LEU A 207 13.95 -4.76 -15.14
C LEU A 207 13.37 -5.19 -16.50
N VAL A 208 13.92 -4.65 -17.58
CA VAL A 208 13.44 -4.92 -18.95
C VAL A 208 13.48 -6.42 -19.24
N GLY A 209 12.33 -6.98 -19.63
CA GLY A 209 12.18 -8.40 -19.95
C GLY A 209 11.72 -9.27 -18.79
N CYS A 210 11.67 -8.73 -17.57
CA CYS A 210 11.04 -9.39 -16.43
C CYS A 210 9.50 -9.25 -16.49
N SER A 211 8.80 -10.20 -15.88
CA SER A 211 7.33 -10.17 -15.73
C SER A 211 6.97 -10.86 -14.42
N THR A 212 6.28 -10.13 -13.54
CA THR A 212 5.78 -10.66 -12.26
C THR A 212 4.93 -11.91 -12.47
N ALA A 213 4.02 -11.88 -13.44
CA ALA A 213 3.19 -13.02 -13.82
C ALA A 213 4.02 -14.26 -14.19
N LYS A 214 4.93 -14.13 -15.16
CA LYS A 214 5.76 -15.27 -15.61
C LYS A 214 6.68 -15.80 -14.52
N THR A 215 7.19 -14.93 -13.65
CA THR A 215 8.02 -15.35 -12.50
C THR A 215 7.21 -16.23 -11.55
N LEU A 216 6.00 -15.80 -11.18
CA LEU A 216 5.13 -16.54 -10.26
C LEU A 216 4.57 -17.82 -10.88
N GLU A 217 4.22 -17.81 -12.17
CA GLU A 217 3.91 -19.03 -12.94
C GLU A 217 5.09 -20.00 -12.93
N GLY A 218 6.33 -19.50 -13.10
CA GLY A 218 7.55 -20.28 -13.03
C GLY A 218 7.82 -20.90 -11.65
N HIS A 219 7.28 -20.30 -10.59
CA HIS A 219 7.26 -20.88 -9.23
C HIS A 219 6.12 -21.89 -9.00
N GLY A 220 5.22 -22.05 -9.97
CA GLY A 220 4.13 -23.02 -9.97
C GLY A 220 2.80 -22.49 -9.43
N LEU A 221 2.65 -21.17 -9.26
CA LEU A 221 1.37 -20.58 -8.88
C LEU A 221 0.39 -20.55 -10.06
N VAL A 222 -0.89 -20.66 -9.76
CA VAL A 222 -1.94 -20.17 -10.67
C VAL A 222 -1.93 -18.66 -10.63
N VAL A 223 -1.87 -18.01 -11.80
CA VAL A 223 -1.87 -16.55 -11.92
C VAL A 223 -3.16 -16.08 -12.58
N LEU A 224 -3.77 -15.04 -12.02
CA LEU A 224 -4.93 -14.32 -12.57
C LEU A 224 -4.55 -12.85 -12.70
N GLU A 225 -4.53 -12.32 -13.92
CA GLU A 225 -3.99 -10.99 -14.21
C GLU A 225 -5.07 -10.11 -14.86
N GLY A 226 -5.19 -8.86 -14.44
CA GLY A 226 -6.22 -7.94 -14.98
C GLY A 226 -6.10 -6.52 -14.44
N ASN A 227 -7.08 -5.68 -14.80
CA ASN A 227 -7.12 -4.28 -14.37
C ASN A 227 -7.59 -4.18 -12.92
N GLY A 228 -6.84 -3.47 -12.07
CA GLY A 228 -7.18 -3.24 -10.66
C GLY A 228 -8.32 -2.24 -10.44
N GLU A 229 -8.63 -1.40 -11.43
CA GLU A 229 -9.69 -0.38 -11.35
C GLU A 229 -11.01 -0.84 -11.99
N ASP A 230 -11.04 -2.01 -12.65
CA ASP A 230 -12.28 -2.65 -13.10
C ASP A 230 -12.87 -3.50 -11.97
N ILE A 231 -13.82 -2.92 -11.23
CA ILE A 231 -14.39 -3.53 -10.02
C ILE A 231 -15.14 -4.84 -10.30
N ASP A 232 -15.75 -4.99 -11.48
CA ASP A 232 -16.43 -6.24 -11.85
C ASP A 232 -15.43 -7.36 -12.08
N ASP A 233 -14.45 -7.09 -12.94
CA ASP A 233 -13.41 -8.06 -13.28
C ASP A 233 -12.58 -8.42 -12.04
N LEU A 234 -12.18 -7.42 -11.25
CA LEU A 234 -11.42 -7.62 -10.02
C LEU A 234 -12.19 -8.52 -9.04
N TYR A 235 -13.48 -8.27 -8.82
CA TYR A 235 -14.31 -9.11 -7.94
C TYR A 235 -14.44 -10.55 -8.48
N ALA A 236 -14.68 -10.71 -9.78
CA ALA A 236 -14.77 -12.02 -10.42
C ALA A 236 -13.45 -12.81 -10.31
N ARG A 237 -12.31 -12.15 -10.51
CA ARG A 237 -10.97 -12.74 -10.34
C ARG A 237 -10.70 -13.12 -8.88
N ILE A 238 -11.05 -12.27 -7.91
CA ILE A 238 -10.95 -12.60 -6.47
C ILE A 238 -11.82 -13.82 -6.14
N CYS A 239 -13.06 -13.89 -6.64
CA CYS A 239 -13.92 -15.07 -6.46
C CYS A 239 -13.28 -16.33 -7.07
N THR A 240 -12.70 -16.21 -8.26
CA THR A 240 -11.99 -17.32 -8.93
C THR A 240 -10.81 -17.80 -8.10
N ALA A 241 -9.99 -16.88 -7.55
CA ALA A 241 -8.87 -17.22 -6.68
C ALA A 241 -9.31 -17.94 -5.40
N ILE A 242 -10.38 -17.46 -4.76
CA ILE A 242 -10.96 -18.07 -3.55
C ILE A 242 -11.43 -19.50 -3.81
N ASN A 243 -12.06 -19.75 -4.95
CA ASN A 243 -12.60 -21.07 -5.31
C ASN A 243 -11.56 -21.99 -5.98
N THR A 244 -10.34 -21.51 -6.22
CA THR A 244 -9.22 -22.31 -6.73
C THR A 244 -8.42 -22.88 -5.56
N ALA A 245 -8.18 -24.20 -5.57
CA ALA A 245 -7.42 -24.85 -4.50
C ALA A 245 -5.92 -24.50 -4.55
N GLY A 246 -5.28 -24.39 -3.39
CA GLY A 246 -3.86 -24.05 -3.28
C GLY A 246 -3.58 -22.55 -3.47
N PRO A 247 -2.30 -22.17 -3.68
CA PRO A 247 -1.94 -20.77 -3.79
C PRO A 247 -2.32 -20.18 -5.14
N VAL A 248 -2.80 -18.95 -5.13
CA VAL A 248 -3.12 -18.17 -6.34
C VAL A 248 -2.51 -16.78 -6.20
N ALA A 249 -1.91 -16.29 -7.27
CA ALA A 249 -1.52 -14.89 -7.38
C ALA A 249 -2.51 -14.14 -8.27
N LEU A 250 -3.09 -13.08 -7.73
CA LEU A 250 -3.89 -12.10 -8.45
C LEU A 250 -3.00 -10.90 -8.74
N ILE A 251 -2.74 -10.58 -9.99
CA ILE A 251 -1.94 -9.42 -10.40
C ILE A 251 -2.88 -8.35 -10.93
N ASN A 252 -2.83 -7.17 -10.33
CA ASN A 252 -3.74 -6.06 -10.61
C ASN A 252 -2.96 -4.88 -11.16
N HIS A 253 -3.11 -4.65 -12.47
CA HIS A 253 -2.46 -3.57 -13.20
C HIS A 253 -3.19 -2.24 -13.01
N ARG A 254 -2.45 -1.18 -12.72
CA ARG A 254 -2.91 0.22 -12.73
C ARG A 254 -1.72 1.18 -12.77
N PRO A 255 -1.87 2.47 -13.08
CA PRO A 255 -0.85 3.44 -12.71
C PRO A 255 -0.92 3.72 -11.20
N MET A 256 0.21 3.97 -10.54
CA MET A 256 0.24 4.48 -9.16
C MET A 256 -0.63 5.73 -9.01
N CYS A 257 -1.39 5.88 -7.93
CA CYS A 257 -2.29 7.01 -7.67
C CYS A 257 -3.33 7.28 -8.79
N PRO A 258 -4.12 6.27 -9.23
CA PRO A 258 -5.04 6.44 -10.35
C PRO A 258 -6.08 7.55 -10.07
N GLY A 259 -6.24 8.46 -11.04
CA GLY A 259 -7.16 9.59 -10.98
C GLY A 259 -6.69 10.79 -10.14
N ILE A 260 -5.45 10.80 -9.64
CA ILE A 260 -4.85 11.98 -8.99
C ILE A 260 -4.09 12.79 -10.03
N VAL A 261 -4.68 13.92 -10.46
CA VAL A 261 -4.06 14.82 -11.43
C VAL A 261 -2.69 15.29 -10.95
N GLY A 262 -1.67 15.11 -11.78
CA GLY A 262 -0.29 15.48 -11.48
C GLY A 262 0.50 14.46 -10.63
N LEU A 263 -0.12 13.36 -10.20
CA LEU A 263 0.54 12.29 -9.44
C LEU A 263 0.38 10.90 -10.07
N GLU A 264 -0.68 10.69 -10.86
CA GLU A 264 -0.94 9.42 -11.55
C GLU A 264 0.27 8.94 -12.35
N GLY A 265 0.69 7.70 -12.09
CA GLY A 265 1.84 7.06 -12.73
C GLY A 265 3.19 7.69 -12.38
N SER A 266 3.25 8.66 -11.48
CA SER A 266 4.52 9.28 -11.06
C SER A 266 5.19 8.47 -9.97
N THR A 267 6.53 8.40 -10.01
CA THR A 267 7.34 7.83 -8.92
C THR A 267 7.19 8.60 -7.61
N HIS A 268 6.82 9.89 -7.67
CA HIS A 268 6.48 10.68 -6.49
C HIS A 268 5.21 10.19 -5.77
N GLY A 269 4.39 9.37 -6.43
CA GLY A 269 3.23 8.74 -5.81
C GLY A 269 3.59 7.67 -4.77
N HIS A 270 4.83 7.15 -4.80
CA HIS A 270 5.34 6.27 -3.76
C HIS A 270 5.34 6.95 -2.38
N ASP A 271 5.82 8.19 -2.34
CA ASP A 271 5.90 9.00 -1.13
C ASP A 271 4.52 9.52 -0.67
N VAL A 272 4.52 10.28 0.43
CA VAL A 272 3.35 11.00 0.90
C VAL A 272 2.97 12.06 -0.12
N ILE A 273 1.68 12.15 -0.43
CA ILE A 273 1.16 13.18 -1.33
C ILE A 273 1.50 14.58 -0.78
N SER A 274 1.96 15.47 -1.67
CA SER A 274 2.22 16.86 -1.27
C SER A 274 0.93 17.55 -0.81
N VAL A 275 1.03 18.46 0.16
CA VAL A 275 -0.12 19.22 0.68
C VAL A 275 -0.88 19.94 -0.44
N LYS A 276 -0.14 20.50 -1.42
CA LYS A 276 -0.75 21.17 -2.58
C LYS A 276 -1.66 20.22 -3.36
N LEU A 277 -1.13 19.06 -3.78
CA LEU A 277 -1.90 18.09 -4.57
C LEU A 277 -3.04 17.48 -3.76
N ALA A 278 -2.85 17.25 -2.45
CA ALA A 278 -3.91 16.76 -1.58
C ALA A 278 -5.07 17.76 -1.45
N VAL A 279 -4.77 19.05 -1.28
CA VAL A 279 -5.79 20.11 -1.26
C VAL A 279 -6.56 20.17 -2.58
N GLU A 280 -5.85 20.19 -3.71
CA GLU A 280 -6.48 20.19 -5.05
C GLU A 280 -7.37 18.96 -5.26
N TYR A 281 -6.90 17.77 -4.84
CA TYR A 281 -7.64 16.52 -4.88
C TYR A 281 -8.94 16.58 -4.07
N LEU A 282 -8.87 17.08 -2.83
CA LEU A 282 -9.98 17.12 -1.89
C LEU A 282 -11.02 18.17 -2.27
N GLU A 283 -10.59 19.35 -2.70
CA GLU A 283 -11.49 20.42 -3.17
C GLU A 283 -12.28 20.00 -4.42
N ALA A 284 -11.61 19.36 -5.38
CA ALA A 284 -12.27 18.84 -6.58
C ALA A 284 -13.36 17.79 -6.28
N ARG A 285 -13.34 17.20 -5.09
CA ARG A 285 -14.30 16.18 -4.62
C ARG A 285 -15.28 16.70 -3.56
N GLY A 286 -15.28 18.01 -3.30
CA GLY A 286 -16.19 18.63 -2.33
C GLY A 286 -15.81 18.42 -0.86
N GLN A 287 -14.60 17.93 -0.57
CA GLN A 287 -14.10 17.70 0.78
C GLN A 287 -13.48 18.97 1.38
N GLN A 288 -14.24 20.09 1.37
CA GLN A 288 -13.71 21.42 1.72
C GLN A 288 -13.17 21.49 3.15
N ALA A 289 -13.87 20.88 4.12
CA ALA A 289 -13.43 20.86 5.51
C ALA A 289 -12.07 20.16 5.68
N ALA A 290 -11.80 19.13 4.89
CA ALA A 290 -10.52 18.42 4.90
C ALA A 290 -9.41 19.25 4.26
N ALA A 291 -9.70 19.89 3.13
CA ALA A 291 -8.76 20.80 2.47
C ALA A 291 -8.40 22.00 3.37
N ASP A 292 -9.38 22.62 4.03
CA ASP A 292 -9.17 23.75 4.93
C ASP A 292 -8.39 23.34 6.18
N HIS A 293 -8.63 22.13 6.69
CA HIS A 293 -7.84 21.56 7.78
C HIS A 293 -6.36 21.46 7.37
N LEU A 294 -6.05 20.90 6.20
CA LEU A 294 -4.66 20.77 5.73
C LEU A 294 -3.97 22.13 5.58
N LYS A 295 -4.66 23.14 5.03
CA LYS A 295 -4.13 24.52 4.90
C LYS A 295 -3.86 25.17 6.26
N GLY A 296 -4.60 24.78 7.29
CA GLY A 296 -4.46 25.29 8.65
C GLY A 296 -3.33 24.65 9.46
N ILE A 297 -2.75 23.53 9.00
CA ILE A 297 -1.65 22.87 9.72
C ILE A 297 -0.39 23.74 9.63
N VAL A 298 0.13 24.13 10.79
CA VAL A 298 1.43 24.80 10.90
C VAL A 298 2.48 23.75 11.25
N ALA A 299 3.47 23.59 10.37
CA ALA A 299 4.58 22.69 10.63
C ALA A 299 5.29 23.06 11.95
N PRO A 300 5.55 22.10 12.85
CA PRO A 300 6.26 22.36 14.09
C PRO A 300 7.65 22.91 13.79
N LYS A 301 8.09 23.90 14.56
CA LYS A 301 9.49 24.35 14.49
C LYS A 301 10.37 23.30 15.15
N ASN A 302 11.50 22.99 14.51
CA ASN A 302 12.52 22.19 15.15
C ASN A 302 13.26 23.04 16.18
N GLU A 303 13.08 22.74 17.46
CA GLU A 303 13.73 23.44 18.58
C GLU A 303 15.01 22.73 19.05
N TYR A 304 15.35 21.56 18.48
CA TYR A 304 16.54 20.81 18.88
C TYR A 304 17.82 21.49 18.40
N GLN A 305 18.79 21.58 19.30
CA GLN A 305 20.16 21.95 18.97
C GLN A 305 20.95 20.69 18.59
N PHE A 306 21.42 20.62 17.36
CA PHE A 306 22.24 19.51 16.87
C PHE A 306 23.72 19.74 17.25
N LEU A 307 24.34 18.75 17.92
CA LEU A 307 25.75 18.77 18.30
C LEU A 307 26.58 18.02 17.24
N GLY A 308 26.99 18.72 16.18
CA GLY A 308 27.89 18.18 15.14
C GLY A 308 27.23 17.91 13.78
N SER A 309 25.92 18.07 13.67
CA SER A 309 25.20 18.23 12.40
C SER A 309 24.41 19.54 12.45
N SER A 310 23.90 20.04 11.33
CA SER A 310 22.96 21.16 11.34
C SER A 310 21.67 20.76 10.60
N ASP A 311 20.68 21.63 10.66
CA ASP A 311 19.40 21.52 9.94
C ASP A 311 19.55 21.60 8.41
N LYS A 312 20.71 22.03 7.90
CA LYS A 312 20.97 22.19 6.44
C LYS A 312 22.26 21.53 5.95
N TRP A 313 23.27 21.46 6.80
CA TRP A 313 24.59 20.89 6.52
C TRP A 313 24.79 19.58 7.27
N ASP A 314 25.35 18.59 6.58
CA ASP A 314 25.73 17.29 7.11
C ASP A 314 24.60 16.28 7.42
N ALA A 315 23.44 16.39 6.75
CA ALA A 315 22.53 15.25 6.68
C ALA A 315 23.23 14.12 5.90
N ASN A 316 23.48 12.97 6.55
CA ASN A 316 24.26 11.86 5.96
C ASN A 316 23.81 11.49 4.54
N ARG A 317 22.50 11.49 4.25
CA ARG A 317 21.96 11.22 2.90
C ARG A 317 22.42 12.25 1.87
N ASN A 318 22.37 13.54 2.23
CA ASN A 318 22.78 14.62 1.34
C ASN A 318 24.29 14.62 1.15
N VAL A 319 25.07 14.48 2.24
CA VAL A 319 26.54 14.41 2.16
C VAL A 319 26.99 13.23 1.32
N PHE A 320 26.37 12.06 1.49
CA PHE A 320 26.65 10.89 0.67
C PHE A 320 26.31 11.15 -0.80
N GLY A 321 25.12 11.70 -1.08
CA GLY A 321 24.71 12.07 -2.44
C GLY A 321 25.68 13.05 -3.09
N ASP A 322 26.03 14.12 -2.38
CA ASP A 322 26.97 15.14 -2.83
C ASP A 322 28.37 14.55 -3.06
N ALA A 323 28.83 13.66 -2.19
CA ALA A 323 30.12 12.96 -2.35
C ALA A 323 30.11 12.06 -3.59
N CYS A 324 29.03 11.29 -3.81
CA CYS A 324 28.86 10.49 -5.02
C CYS A 324 28.88 11.38 -6.27
N VAL A 325 28.12 12.48 -6.28
CA VAL A 325 28.11 13.45 -7.39
C VAL A 325 29.48 14.08 -7.60
N ALA A 326 30.20 14.42 -6.53
CA ALA A 326 31.55 15.01 -6.61
C ALA A 326 32.60 14.04 -7.17
N VAL A 327 32.43 12.73 -6.96
CA VAL A 327 33.27 11.70 -7.57
C VAL A 327 32.89 11.51 -9.05
N LEU A 328 31.60 11.33 -9.33
CA LEU A 328 31.08 11.03 -10.67
C LEU A 328 31.19 12.21 -11.64
N SER A 329 31.16 13.45 -11.15
CA SER A 329 31.30 14.67 -11.97
C SER A 329 32.71 14.83 -12.57
N ARG A 330 33.72 14.12 -12.06
CA ARG A 330 35.08 14.08 -12.62
C ARG A 330 35.17 13.24 -13.90
N MET A 331 34.18 12.39 -14.16
CA MET A 331 34.10 11.55 -15.35
C MET A 331 33.35 12.30 -16.45
N SER A 332 33.66 12.03 -17.71
CA SER A 332 32.77 12.44 -18.81
C SER A 332 31.45 11.64 -18.75
N GLU A 333 30.41 12.14 -19.42
CA GLU A 333 29.13 11.42 -19.52
C GLU A 333 29.30 10.04 -20.15
N ALA A 334 30.08 9.96 -21.23
CA ALA A 334 30.41 8.69 -21.89
C ALA A 334 31.08 7.70 -20.93
N GLU A 335 32.04 8.16 -20.12
CA GLU A 335 32.71 7.32 -19.14
C GLU A 335 31.78 6.87 -18.01
N ARG A 336 30.84 7.73 -17.57
CA ARG A 336 29.84 7.34 -16.58
C ARG A 336 28.97 6.19 -17.11
N VAL A 337 28.46 6.32 -18.33
CA VAL A 337 27.66 5.27 -18.99
C VAL A 337 28.47 3.98 -19.14
N GLU A 338 29.73 4.07 -19.55
CA GLU A 338 30.57 2.91 -19.79
C GLU A 338 30.95 2.18 -18.48
N LYS A 339 31.38 2.93 -17.46
CA LYS A 339 32.14 2.38 -16.31
C LYS A 339 31.38 2.38 -14.98
N VAL A 340 30.31 3.16 -14.86
CA VAL A 340 29.53 3.22 -13.61
C VAL A 340 28.35 2.27 -13.73
N ARG A 341 28.15 1.47 -12.68
CA ARG A 341 26.97 0.62 -12.53
C ARG A 341 26.27 1.06 -11.26
N VAL A 342 25.03 1.50 -11.40
CA VAL A 342 24.12 1.75 -10.28
C VAL A 342 23.15 0.58 -10.30
N ILE A 343 23.18 -0.22 -9.24
CA ILE A 343 22.25 -1.32 -9.05
C ILE A 343 21.43 -0.90 -7.84
N ASP A 344 20.18 -0.53 -8.11
CA ASP A 344 19.20 -0.26 -7.07
C ASP A 344 18.36 -1.52 -6.91
N SER A 345 18.25 -2.00 -5.67
CA SER A 345 17.34 -3.06 -5.27
C SER A 345 16.52 -2.46 -4.13
N ASP A 346 15.20 -2.39 -4.32
CA ASP A 346 14.26 -1.94 -3.29
C ASP A 346 14.49 -2.68 -1.96
#